data_AF-A0A9Q3IWM5-F1
#
_entry.id   AF-A0A9Q3IWM5-F1
#
_cell.length_a   1.000
_cell.length_b   1.000
_cell.length_c   1.000
_cell.angle_alpha   90.00
_cell.angle_beta   90.00
_cell.angle_gamma   90.00
#
_symmetry.space_group_name_H-M   'P 1'
#
loop_
_entity.id
_entity.type
_entity.pdbx_description
1 polymer ?
#
loop_
_entity_poly.entity_id
_entity_poly.type
_entity_poly.pdbx_seq_one_letter_code
_entity_poly.pdbx_strand_id
1 'polypeptide(L)'
;MTEERVKADEELKNALTNYPFLLMPDWKLPFKIYIDACEEGLGSELHQTQIINDKLVEGPIGFISRQIKTTEARYGASQMEFLCLVWALEKLHYYLD
;
A
#
# COMPACT_ATOMS: atom_id res chain seq x y z
N MET A 1 17.98 23.59 0.33
CA MET A 1 16.76 22.77 0.18
C MET A 1 16.17 23.15 -1.16
N THR A 2 15.99 22.21 -2.09
CA THR A 2 15.45 22.52 -3.44
C THR A 2 13.94 22.74 -3.36
N GLU A 3 13.38 23.52 -4.29
CA GLU A 3 11.93 23.79 -4.33
C GLU A 3 11.11 22.48 -4.43
N GLU A 4 11.56 21.53 -5.23
CA GLU A 4 10.94 20.20 -5.35
C GLU A 4 10.88 19.44 -4.02
N ARG A 5 11.94 19.54 -3.20
CA ARG A 5 11.97 18.87 -1.89
C ARG A 5 11.01 19.49 -0.89
N VAL A 6 10.85 20.82 -0.94
CA VAL A 6 9.86 21.52 -0.11
C VAL A 6 8.46 21.12 -0.53
N LYS A 7 8.19 21.08 -1.84
CA LYS A 7 6.89 20.67 -2.38
C LYS A 7 6.54 19.22 -1.98
N ALA A 8 7.47 18.28 -2.14
CA ALA A 8 7.25 16.89 -1.76
C ALA A 8 7.01 16.71 -0.25
N ASP A 9 7.70 17.47 0.60
CA ASP A 9 7.50 17.46 2.05
C ASP A 9 6.09 17.95 2.43
N GLU A 10 5.63 19.04 1.80
CA GLU A 10 4.27 19.57 2.02
C GLU A 10 3.19 18.62 1.48
N GLU A 11 3.40 17.99 0.32
CA GLU A 11 2.49 16.96 -0.22
C GLU A 11 2.37 15.77 0.73
N LEU A 12 3.49 15.30 1.28
CA LEU A 12 3.51 14.21 2.25
C LEU A 12 2.75 14.57 3.54
N LYS A 13 2.96 15.77 4.09
CA LYS A 13 2.22 16.25 5.27
C LYS A 13 0.72 16.31 4.99
N ASN A 14 0.32 16.81 3.82
CA ASN A 14 -1.08 16.90 3.45
C ASN A 14 -1.71 15.51 3.28
N ALA A 15 -1.01 14.57 2.67
CA ALA A 15 -1.46 13.19 2.54
C ALA A 15 -1.65 12.53 3.93
N LEU A 16 -0.69 12.69 4.84
CA LEU A 16 -0.76 12.10 6.18
C LEU A 16 -1.84 12.70 7.09
N THR A 17 -2.20 13.97 6.88
CA THR A 17 -3.17 14.67 7.74
C THR A 17 -4.61 14.63 7.24
N ASN A 18 -4.84 14.41 5.94
CA ASN A 18 -6.18 14.48 5.33
C ASN A 18 -6.71 13.14 4.79
N TYR A 19 -5.88 12.11 4.67
CA TYR A 19 -6.29 10.82 4.09
C TYR A 19 -7.21 10.02 5.04
N PRO A 20 -8.16 9.20 4.53
CA PRO A 20 -9.11 8.47 5.36
C PRO A 20 -8.45 7.65 6.48
N PHE A 21 -9.15 7.64 7.61
CA PHE A 21 -8.81 6.86 8.80
C PHE A 21 -8.52 5.40 8.42
N LEU A 22 -7.40 4.88 8.93
CA LEU A 22 -7.11 3.45 8.88
C LEU A 22 -8.10 2.68 9.76
N LEU A 23 -8.56 1.53 9.28
CA LEU A 23 -9.34 0.59 10.07
C LEU A 23 -8.42 -0.19 11.01
N MET A 24 -8.93 -0.53 12.19
CA MET A 24 -8.26 -1.46 13.09
C MET A 24 -8.43 -2.88 12.53
N PRO A 25 -7.36 -3.70 12.41
CA PRO A 25 -7.48 -5.06 11.90
C PRO A 25 -8.34 -5.95 12.80
N ASP A 26 -9.26 -6.69 12.20
CA ASP A 26 -10.01 -7.79 12.84
C ASP A 26 -9.50 -9.13 12.32
N TRP A 27 -8.80 -9.87 13.18
CA TRP A 27 -8.20 -11.17 12.86
C TRP A 27 -9.21 -12.28 12.53
N LYS A 28 -10.52 -12.05 12.71
CA LYS A 28 -11.57 -13.01 12.35
C LYS A 28 -12.10 -12.82 10.93
N LEU A 29 -11.71 -11.75 10.26
CA LEU A 29 -12.19 -11.38 8.94
C LEU A 29 -11.06 -11.48 7.91
N PRO A 30 -11.37 -11.89 6.67
CA PRO A 30 -10.35 -12.02 5.63
C PRO A 30 -9.77 -10.66 5.27
N PHE A 31 -8.46 -10.62 5.03
CA PHE A 31 -7.78 -9.46 4.49
C PHE A 31 -7.82 -9.47 2.96
N LYS A 32 -7.76 -8.27 2.36
CA LYS A 32 -7.61 -8.06 0.92
C LYS A 32 -6.30 -7.32 0.68
N ILE A 33 -5.53 -7.77 -0.30
CA ILE A 33 -4.32 -7.07 -0.74
C ILE A 33 -4.57 -6.52 -2.12
N TYR A 34 -4.39 -5.20 -2.24
CA TYR A 34 -4.22 -4.53 -3.52
C TYR A 34 -2.73 -4.31 -3.76
N ILE A 35 -2.32 -4.45 -5.01
CA ILE A 35 -0.96 -4.20 -5.45
C ILE A 35 -1.00 -3.33 -6.69
N ASP A 36 0.05 -2.53 -6.86
CA ASP A 36 0.33 -1.76 -8.06
C ASP A 36 1.85 -1.63 -8.20
N ALA A 37 2.34 -1.64 -9.43
CA ALA A 37 3.76 -1.49 -9.70
C ALA A 37 4.01 -0.54 -10.87
N CYS A 38 4.98 0.35 -10.71
CA CYS A 38 5.46 1.23 -11.76
C CYS A 38 6.98 1.22 -11.85
N GLU A 39 7.52 1.93 -12.84
CA GLU A 39 8.97 2.04 -13.05
C GLU A 39 9.71 2.74 -11.90
N GLU A 40 9.00 3.45 -11.02
CA GLU A 40 9.59 4.14 -9.88
C GLU A 40 9.53 3.30 -8.59
N GLY A 41 8.49 2.48 -8.42
CA GLY A 41 8.23 1.81 -7.16
C GLY A 41 7.13 0.77 -7.20
N LEU A 42 7.06 0.03 -6.08
CA LEU A 42 6.05 -0.96 -5.78
C LEU A 42 5.16 -0.41 -4.68
N GLY A 43 3.84 -0.55 -4.83
CA GLY A 43 2.85 -0.15 -3.84
C GLY A 43 1.91 -1.30 -3.52
N SER A 44 1.56 -1.45 -2.25
CA SER A 44 0.52 -2.39 -1.84
C SER A 44 -0.30 -1.82 -0.69
N GLU A 45 -1.60 -2.09 -0.73
CA GLU A 45 -2.57 -1.68 0.26
C GLU A 45 -3.21 -2.91 0.89
N LEU A 46 -3.17 -2.99 2.23
CA LEU A 46 -3.89 -3.99 3.00
C LEU A 46 -5.25 -3.43 3.37
N HIS A 47 -6.32 -4.09 2.95
CA HIS A 47 -7.70 -3.68 3.20
C HIS A 47 -8.48 -4.77 3.93
N GLN A 48 -9.56 -4.36 4.56
CA GLN A 48 -10.50 -5.28 5.18
C GLN A 48 -11.93 -4.75 5.06
N THR A 49 -12.89 -5.66 4.88
CA THR A 49 -14.31 -5.34 4.89
C THR A 49 -14.89 -5.65 6.26
N GLN A 50 -15.39 -4.63 6.98
CA GLN A 50 -15.93 -4.72 8.34
C GLN A 50 -17.33 -4.09 8.44
N ILE A 51 -18.08 -4.41 9.48
CA ILE A 51 -19.33 -3.71 9.82
C ILE A 51 -19.01 -2.58 10.80
N ILE A 52 -19.23 -1.33 10.39
CA ILE A 52 -19.00 -0.13 11.20
C ILE A 52 -20.29 0.68 11.21
N ASN A 53 -20.84 0.97 12.40
CA ASN A 53 -22.11 1.68 12.55
C ASN A 53 -23.24 1.07 11.68
N ASP A 54 -23.40 -0.26 11.76
CA ASP A 54 -24.38 -1.06 11.01
C ASP A 54 -24.25 -1.00 9.48
N LYS A 55 -23.09 -0.56 8.96
CA LYS A 55 -22.81 -0.51 7.52
C LYS A 55 -21.59 -1.36 7.18
N LEU A 56 -21.67 -2.07 6.06
CA LEU A 56 -20.52 -2.75 5.48
C LEU A 56 -19.58 -1.71 4.86
N VAL A 57 -18.35 -1.63 5.37
CA VAL A 57 -17.33 -0.70 4.92
C VAL A 57 -16.07 -1.48 4.60
N GLU A 58 -15.55 -1.31 3.39
CA GLU A 58 -14.18 -1.70 3.06
C GLU A 58 -13.27 -0.50 3.29
N GLY A 59 -12.18 -0.71 4.00
CA GLY A 59 -11.22 0.35 4.26
C GLY A 59 -9.80 -0.17 4.44
N PRO A 60 -8.83 0.74 4.34
CA PRO A 60 -7.42 0.41 4.46
C PRO A 60 -7.06 0.12 5.92
N ILE A 61 -6.34 -0.97 6.13
CA ILE A 61 -5.64 -1.31 7.39
C ILE A 61 -4.25 -0.70 7.38
N GLY A 62 -3.58 -0.70 6.22
CA GLY A 62 -2.25 -0.12 6.08
C GLY A 62 -1.76 -0.07 4.65
N PHE A 63 -0.74 0.75 4.43
CA PHE A 63 -0.09 0.96 3.14
C PHE A 63 1.39 0.60 3.27
N ILE A 64 1.92 -0.11 2.29
CA ILE A 64 3.35 -0.37 2.16
C ILE A 64 3.80 0.03 0.76
N SER A 65 4.95 0.68 0.66
CA SER A 65 5.58 0.98 -0.63
C SER A 65 7.08 0.89 -0.52
N ARG A 66 7.75 0.66 -1.66
CA ARG A 66 9.20 0.77 -1.77
C ARG A 66 9.61 1.21 -3.17
N GLN A 67 10.76 1.86 -3.28
CA GLN A 67 11.38 2.10 -4.57
C GLN A 67 11.84 0.81 -5.23
N ILE A 68 11.81 0.79 -6.57
CA ILE A 68 12.31 -0.31 -7.36
C ILE A 68 13.84 -0.31 -7.36
N LYS A 69 14.46 -1.49 -7.38
CA LYS A 69 15.93 -1.61 -7.52
C LYS A 69 16.32 -1.44 -8.98
N THR A 70 17.55 -0.99 -9.24
CA THR A 70 18.10 -0.84 -10.60
C THR A 70 18.03 -2.12 -11.44
N THR A 71 18.10 -3.29 -10.80
CA THR A 71 17.96 -4.59 -11.47
C THR A 71 16.50 -4.93 -11.80
N GLU A 72 15.56 -4.53 -10.93
CA GLU A 72 14.13 -4.77 -11.07
C GLU A 72 13.51 -3.83 -12.12
N ALA A 73 14.09 -2.64 -12.34
CA ALA A 73 13.67 -1.68 -13.36
C ALA A 73 13.76 -2.18 -14.82
N ARG A 74 14.36 -3.36 -15.04
CA ARG A 74 14.43 -4.00 -16.37
C ARG A 74 13.26 -4.95 -16.65
N TYR A 75 12.42 -5.18 -15.65
CA TYR A 75 11.27 -6.07 -15.77
C TYR A 75 10.17 -5.42 -16.59
N GLY A 76 9.45 -6.23 -17.36
CA GLY A 76 8.21 -5.77 -18.02
C GLY A 76 7.09 -5.54 -16.99
N ALA A 77 6.05 -4.80 -17.38
CA ALA A 77 4.92 -4.47 -16.49
C ALA A 77 4.37 -5.69 -15.72
N SER A 78 4.06 -6.79 -16.41
CA SER A 78 3.53 -8.00 -15.75
C SER A 78 4.50 -8.65 -14.75
N GLN A 79 5.82 -8.53 -14.99
CA GLN A 79 6.84 -9.03 -14.06
C GLN A 79 6.97 -8.10 -12.85
N MET A 80 6.80 -6.79 -13.02
CA MET A 80 6.77 -5.83 -11.92
C MET A 80 5.55 -6.03 -11.03
N GLU A 81 4.37 -6.25 -11.62
CA GLU A 81 3.16 -6.60 -10.87
C GLU A 81 3.35 -7.88 -10.05
N PHE A 82 3.90 -8.93 -10.66
CA PHE A 82 4.17 -10.17 -9.94
C PHE A 82 5.23 -10.00 -8.83
N LEU A 83 6.27 -9.20 -9.08
CA LEU A 83 7.24 -8.84 -8.06
C LEU A 83 6.58 -8.09 -6.89
N CYS A 84 5.67 -7.16 -7.18
CA CYS A 84 4.90 -6.42 -6.18
C CYS A 84 4.05 -7.37 -5.33
N LEU A 85 3.36 -8.32 -5.97
CA LEU A 85 2.60 -9.37 -5.29
C LEU A 85 3.47 -10.16 -4.31
N VAL A 86 4.56 -10.75 -4.80
CA VAL A 86 5.45 -11.59 -3.97
C VAL A 86 6.01 -10.78 -2.81
N TRP A 87 6.48 -9.56 -3.08
CA TRP A 87 7.01 -8.66 -2.05
C TRP A 87 5.95 -8.29 -1.00
N ALA A 88 4.72 -7.98 -1.42
CA ALA A 88 3.62 -7.64 -0.53
C ALA A 88 3.27 -8.83 0.38
N LEU A 89 3.17 -10.04 -0.17
CA LEU A 89 2.91 -11.27 0.60
C LEU A 89 4.03 -11.52 1.63
N GLU A 90 5.29 -11.35 1.25
CA GLU A 90 6.42 -11.50 2.18
C GLU A 90 6.39 -10.47 3.31
N LYS A 91 5.99 -9.22 3.03
CA LYS A 91 5.97 -8.15 4.04
C LYS A 91 4.74 -8.19 4.93
N LEU A 92 3.61 -8.61 4.39
CA LEU A 92 2.32 -8.65 5.09
C LEU A 92 2.00 -10.05 5.63
N HIS A 93 2.94 -11.00 5.61
CA HIS A 93 2.71 -12.38 6.07
C HIS A 93 2.11 -12.50 7.48
N TYR A 94 2.31 -11.52 8.37
CA TYR A 94 1.67 -11.51 9.69
C TYR A 94 0.15 -11.30 9.64
N TYR A 95 -0.38 -10.75 8.54
CA TYR A 95 -1.79 -10.50 8.30
C TYR A 95 -2.43 -11.53 7.36
N LEU A 96 -1.65 -12.48 6.85
CA LEU A 96 -2.10 -13.44 5.86
C LEU A 96 -1.98 -14.83 6.45
N ASP A 97 -3.10 -15.56 6.48
CA ASP A 97 -3.18 -16.96 6.91
C ASP A 97 -2.68 -17.93 5.82
#